data_AF-A0A929HH06-F1
#
_entry.id   AF-A0A929HH06-F1
#
_cell.length_a   1.000
_cell.length_b   1.000
_cell.length_c   1.000
_cell.angle_alpha   90.00
_cell.angle_beta   90.00
_cell.angle_gamma   90.00
#
_symmetry.space_group_name_H-M   'P 1'
#
loop_
_entity.id
_entity.type
_entity.pdbx_description
1 polymer ?
#
loop_
_entity_poly.entity_id
_entity_poly.type
_entity_poly.pdbx_seq_one_letter_code
_entity_poly.pdbx_strand_id
1 'polypeptide(L)'
;VLPGTIGTIQATETIKVILDIGDTLTGKLLLYNALDMSFDFVKLRKNPHCKVCSDQPEITELIDYELFCGMPANDHDEGSAGEDWDITVSELDARLKAGENIHLIDVREPHELQISSLNGAQLIPLGQLASRMSELDSAEEIVLFCKVGPRSTRALEVLASAGFRKVKNLKGGINAWAEEIDSSLPIY
;
A
#
# COMPACT_ATOMS: atom_id res chain seq x y z
N VAL A 1 -7.39 23.12 -13.01
CA VAL A 1 -7.49 24.54 -12.58
C VAL A 1 -7.82 24.66 -11.11
N LEU A 2 -8.89 24.02 -10.62
CA LEU A 2 -9.31 24.07 -9.21
C LEU A 2 -8.20 23.74 -8.17
N PRO A 3 -7.41 22.65 -8.27
CA PRO A 3 -6.36 22.37 -7.29
C PRO A 3 -5.28 23.46 -7.22
N GLY A 4 -4.95 24.08 -8.35
CA GLY A 4 -3.99 25.18 -8.41
C GLY A 4 -4.51 26.43 -7.69
N THR A 5 -5.77 26.81 -7.92
CA THR A 5 -6.40 27.95 -7.25
C THR A 5 -6.43 27.78 -5.73
N ILE A 6 -6.89 26.61 -5.26
CA ILE A 6 -6.92 26.32 -3.81
C ILE A 6 -5.50 26.28 -3.24
N GLY A 7 -4.54 25.67 -3.94
CA GLY A 7 -3.15 25.63 -3.51
C GLY A 7 -2.51 27.02 -3.36
N THR A 8 -2.79 27.96 -4.29
CA THR A 8 -2.30 29.34 -4.16
C THR A 8 -2.93 30.07 -2.98
N ILE A 9 -4.22 29.86 -2.71
CA ILE A 9 -4.89 30.41 -1.52
C ILE A 9 -4.24 29.87 -0.25
N GLN A 10 -4.02 28.55 -0.17
CA GLN A 10 -3.34 27.91 0.97
C GLN A 10 -1.93 28.47 1.18
N ALA A 11 -1.13 28.62 0.13
CA ALA A 11 0.21 29.20 0.22
C ALA A 11 0.18 30.64 0.74
N THR A 12 -0.81 31.43 0.32
CA THR A 12 -1.00 32.81 0.76
C THR A 12 -1.39 32.87 2.24
N GLU A 13 -2.28 31.99 2.71
CA GLU A 13 -2.59 31.87 4.14
C GLU A 13 -1.37 31.51 4.98
N THR A 14 -0.54 30.57 4.49
CA THR A 14 0.71 30.19 5.15
C THR A 14 1.65 31.39 5.30
N ILE A 15 1.82 32.20 4.26
CA ILE A 15 2.67 33.42 4.31
C ILE A 15 2.12 34.40 5.36
N LYS A 16 0.80 34.63 5.38
CA LYS A 16 0.18 35.51 6.38
C LYS A 16 0.41 35.04 7.81
N VAL A 17 0.27 33.73 8.06
CA VAL A 17 0.51 33.13 9.38
C VAL A 17 1.97 33.27 9.79
N ILE A 18 2.92 32.99 8.89
CA ILE A 18 4.37 33.07 9.19
C ILE A 18 4.80 34.50 9.50
N LEU A 19 4.29 35.47 8.75
CA LEU A 19 4.67 36.89 8.90
C LEU A 19 3.84 37.63 9.97
N ASP A 20 2.81 36.98 10.54
CA ASP A 20 1.84 37.59 11.45
C ASP A 20 1.20 38.87 10.87
N ILE A 21 0.76 38.79 9.61
CA ILE A 21 0.14 39.93 8.88
C ILE A 21 -1.26 39.61 8.35
N GLY A 22 -2.12 40.63 8.39
CA GLY A 22 -3.48 40.57 7.83
C GLY A 22 -4.41 39.60 8.56
N ASP A 23 -5.64 39.47 8.05
CA ASP A 23 -6.62 38.54 8.60
C ASP A 23 -6.47 37.15 7.98
N THR A 24 -6.31 36.12 8.81
CA THR A 24 -6.21 34.73 8.35
C THR A 24 -7.58 34.08 8.20
N LEU A 25 -7.61 32.97 7.45
CA LEU A 25 -8.76 32.07 7.35
C LEU A 25 -8.88 31.08 8.52
N THR A 26 -8.09 31.26 9.59
CA THR A 26 -8.18 30.43 10.79
C THR A 26 -9.61 30.40 11.33
N GLY A 27 -10.13 29.19 11.56
CA GLY A 27 -11.51 28.99 12.03
C GLY A 27 -12.59 29.28 10.97
N LYS A 28 -12.24 29.38 9.69
CA LYS A 28 -13.19 29.54 8.59
C LYS A 28 -12.98 28.41 7.57
N LEU A 29 -14.08 27.82 7.10
CA LEU A 29 -14.12 26.97 5.92
C LEU A 29 -14.47 27.84 4.72
N LEU A 30 -13.53 28.00 3.79
CA LEU A 30 -13.75 28.68 2.52
C LEU A 30 -14.47 27.73 1.57
N LEU A 31 -15.58 28.19 1.00
CA LEU A 31 -16.30 27.53 -0.08
C LEU A 31 -16.02 28.30 -1.36
N TYR A 32 -15.52 27.60 -2.38
CA TYR A 32 -15.25 28.18 -3.68
C TYR A 32 -16.19 27.57 -4.72
N ASN A 33 -17.05 28.41 -5.30
CA ASN A 33 -17.91 28.02 -6.40
C ASN A 33 -17.22 28.40 -7.72
N ALA A 34 -16.75 27.39 -8.44
CA ALA A 34 -16.02 27.59 -9.69
C ALA A 34 -16.91 28.06 -10.85
N LEU A 35 -18.23 27.84 -10.79
CA LEU A 35 -19.15 28.17 -11.88
C LEU A 35 -19.45 29.68 -11.94
N ASP A 36 -19.63 30.31 -10.78
CA ASP A 36 -19.89 31.75 -10.66
C ASP A 36 -18.69 32.54 -10.11
N MET A 37 -17.58 31.86 -9.81
CA MET A 37 -16.34 32.42 -9.27
C MET A 37 -16.53 33.15 -7.93
N SER A 38 -17.44 32.65 -7.08
CA SER A 38 -17.69 33.22 -5.75
C SER A 38 -16.94 32.51 -4.61
N PHE A 39 -16.80 33.23 -3.50
CA PHE A 39 -16.16 32.77 -2.26
C PHE A 39 -17.08 33.03 -1.07
N ASP A 40 -17.45 31.96 -0.38
CA ASP A 40 -18.23 32.01 0.85
C ASP A 40 -17.43 31.45 2.03
N PHE A 41 -17.84 31.79 3.25
CA PHE A 41 -17.15 31.39 4.46
C PHE A 41 -18.10 30.86 5.51
N VAL A 42 -17.83 29.64 5.98
CA VAL A 42 -18.50 29.07 7.15
C VAL A 42 -17.56 29.16 8.35
N LYS A 43 -17.99 29.85 9.42
CA LYS A 43 -17.21 29.92 10.66
C LYS A 43 -17.28 28.58 11.39
N LEU A 44 -16.11 27.98 11.63
CA LEU A 44 -15.97 26.75 12.40
C LEU A 44 -15.58 27.09 13.85
N ARG A 45 -16.11 26.32 14.78
CA ARG A 45 -15.76 26.39 16.21
C ARG A 45 -15.15 25.06 16.64
N LYS A 46 -14.17 25.12 17.55
CA LYS A 46 -13.62 23.91 18.17
C LYS A 46 -14.75 23.16 18.88
N ASN A 47 -14.87 21.86 18.61
CA ASN A 47 -15.78 21.00 19.36
C ASN A 47 -15.14 20.68 20.74
N PRO A 48 -15.77 21.07 21.86
CA PRO A 48 -15.27 20.75 23.20
C PRO A 48 -15.18 19.24 23.46
N HIS A 49 -16.00 18.45 22.78
CA HIS A 49 -16.06 16.99 22.89
C HIS A 49 -15.37 16.29 21.71
N CYS A 50 -14.39 16.95 21.07
CA CYS A 50 -13.62 16.34 19.99
C CYS A 50 -12.81 15.15 20.52
N LYS A 51 -13.00 13.96 19.97
CA LYS A 51 -12.27 12.75 20.36
C LYS A 51 -10.75 12.83 20.15
N VAL A 52 -10.28 13.77 19.31
CA VAL A 52 -8.85 13.92 18.95
C VAL A 52 -8.19 15.10 19.67
N CYS A 53 -8.86 16.26 19.75
CA CYS A 53 -8.23 17.50 20.20
C CYS A 53 -8.99 18.23 21.32
N SER A 54 -9.94 17.56 21.98
CA SER A 54 -10.49 18.05 23.24
C SER A 54 -9.46 17.96 24.38
N ASP A 55 -9.80 18.52 25.54
CA ASP A 55 -8.96 18.45 26.74
C ASP A 55 -8.92 17.01 27.33
N GLN A 56 -9.79 16.12 26.85
CA GLN A 56 -9.84 14.69 27.19
C GLN A 56 -9.92 13.86 25.90
N PRO A 57 -8.83 13.73 25.13
CA PRO A 57 -8.84 12.98 23.88
C PRO A 57 -9.03 11.48 24.14
N GLU A 58 -9.91 10.86 23.36
CA GLU A 58 -10.12 9.40 23.34
C GLU A 58 -9.20 8.72 22.33
N ILE A 59 -8.82 9.44 21.26
CA ILE A 59 -7.94 8.95 20.20
C ILE A 59 -6.57 9.58 20.42
N THR A 60 -5.65 8.79 20.97
CA THR A 60 -4.29 9.23 21.34
C THR A 60 -3.21 8.71 20.41
N GLU A 61 -3.54 7.73 19.58
CA GLU A 61 -2.65 7.12 18.61
C GLU A 61 -3.37 6.97 17.26
N LEU A 62 -2.58 6.94 16.19
CA LEU A 62 -3.11 6.69 14.86
C LEU A 62 -3.49 5.21 14.75
N ILE A 63 -4.66 4.94 14.18
CA ILE A 63 -4.95 3.60 13.67
C ILE A 63 -3.99 3.36 12.51
N ASP A 64 -3.52 2.12 12.37
CA ASP A 64 -2.76 1.69 11.19
C ASP A 64 -3.59 1.95 9.92
N TYR A 65 -3.23 3.03 9.23
CA TYR A 65 -3.93 3.51 8.05
C TYR A 65 -3.77 2.54 6.88
N GLU A 66 -2.69 1.76 6.87
CA GLU A 66 -2.44 0.71 5.88
C GLU A 66 -3.41 -0.46 6.10
N LEU A 67 -3.63 -0.83 7.35
CA LEU A 67 -4.59 -1.87 7.75
C LEU A 67 -6.04 -1.46 7.44
N PHE A 68 -6.39 -0.18 7.61
CA PHE A 68 -7.76 0.34 7.42
C PHE A 68 -8.09 0.65 5.96
N CYS A 69 -7.16 1.24 5.19
CA CYS A 69 -7.41 1.66 3.81
C CYS A 69 -6.99 0.61 2.76
N GLY A 70 -6.22 -0.42 3.14
CA GLY A 70 -5.76 -1.45 2.20
C GLY A 70 -4.88 -0.89 1.06
N MET A 71 -4.30 0.28 1.27
CA MET A 71 -3.35 0.94 0.37
C MET A 71 -2.16 1.37 1.23
N PRO A 72 -0.95 0.86 0.96
CA PRO A 72 0.23 1.37 1.67
C PRO A 72 0.40 2.85 1.31
N ALA A 73 0.73 3.67 2.31
CA ALA A 73 1.26 4.99 2.03
C ALA A 73 2.59 4.76 1.30
N ASN A 74 2.86 5.48 0.20
CA ASN A 74 4.20 5.51 -0.39
C ASN A 74 5.16 6.33 0.48
N ASP A 75 5.11 6.15 1.79
CA ASP A 75 6.17 6.60 2.67
C ASP A 75 7.21 5.49 2.63
N HIS A 76 8.38 5.84 2.10
CA HIS A 76 9.55 4.99 2.13
C HIS A 76 9.92 4.68 3.58
N ASP A 77 9.33 3.64 4.16
CA ASP A 77 9.86 3.00 5.34
C ASP A 77 9.94 1.49 5.09
N GLU A 78 11.16 0.99 5.20
CA GLU A 78 11.48 -0.42 5.14
C GLU A 78 10.82 -1.14 6.33
N GLY A 79 9.91 -2.06 6.03
CA GLY A 79 9.66 -3.22 6.89
C GLY A 79 8.58 -3.08 7.96
N SER A 80 7.42 -3.68 7.69
CA SER A 80 6.44 -4.06 8.72
C SER A 80 5.76 -5.41 8.43
N ALA A 81 6.44 -6.30 7.70
CA ALA A 81 6.28 -7.75 7.84
C ALA A 81 7.61 -8.28 8.38
N GLY A 82 7.62 -8.90 9.57
CA GLY A 82 8.85 -9.34 10.23
C GLY A 82 9.75 -10.19 9.32
N GLU A 83 11.07 -10.13 9.54
CA GLU A 83 12.13 -10.77 8.73
C GLU A 83 11.86 -12.26 8.38
N ASP A 84 10.99 -12.96 9.11
CA ASP A 84 10.61 -14.35 8.84
C ASP A 84 9.66 -14.55 7.62
N TRP A 85 8.91 -13.53 7.22
CA TRP A 85 7.88 -13.63 6.18
C TRP A 85 8.38 -13.33 4.77
N ASP A 86 9.58 -12.76 4.63
CA ASP A 86 10.19 -12.50 3.34
C ASP A 86 11.15 -13.63 2.92
N ILE A 87 11.30 -13.79 1.61
CA ILE A 87 12.35 -14.60 0.99
C ILE A 87 13.02 -13.76 -0.10
N THR A 88 14.35 -13.79 -0.14
CA THR A 88 15.11 -13.11 -1.19
C THR A 88 15.08 -13.91 -2.49
N VAL A 89 15.32 -13.24 -3.62
CA VAL A 89 15.36 -13.90 -4.93
C VAL A 89 16.46 -14.95 -5.01
N SER A 90 17.63 -14.70 -4.42
CA SER A 90 18.74 -15.67 -4.36
C SER A 90 18.42 -16.87 -3.48
N GLU A 91 17.76 -16.68 -2.35
CA GLU A 91 17.34 -17.78 -1.47
C GLU A 91 16.29 -18.65 -2.14
N LEU A 92 15.28 -18.05 -2.77
CA LEU A 92 14.26 -18.79 -3.50
C LEU A 92 14.88 -19.61 -4.65
N ASP A 93 15.77 -19.00 -5.46
CA ASP A 93 16.45 -19.70 -6.56
C ASP A 93 17.28 -20.89 -6.07
N ALA A 94 18.01 -20.74 -4.96
CA ALA A 94 18.78 -21.83 -4.37
C ALA A 94 17.88 -23.01 -3.93
N ARG A 95 16.74 -22.72 -3.31
CA ARG A 95 15.79 -23.75 -2.83
C ARG A 95 15.06 -24.44 -4.00
N LEU A 96 14.69 -23.69 -5.03
CA LEU A 96 14.12 -24.26 -6.26
C LEU A 96 15.14 -25.17 -6.97
N LYS A 97 16.42 -24.77 -7.05
CA LYS A 97 17.50 -25.60 -7.61
C LYS A 97 17.80 -26.84 -6.76
N ALA A 98 17.58 -26.77 -5.44
CA ALA A 98 17.67 -27.92 -4.54
C ALA A 98 16.51 -28.93 -4.71
N GLY A 99 15.49 -28.59 -5.51
CA GLY A 99 14.33 -29.44 -5.76
C GLY A 99 13.32 -29.45 -4.62
N GLU A 100 13.32 -28.41 -3.77
CA GLU A 100 12.31 -28.25 -2.73
C GLU A 100 10.93 -28.01 -3.35
N ASN A 101 9.90 -28.60 -2.74
CA ASN A 101 8.52 -28.43 -3.21
C ASN A 101 7.94 -27.12 -2.66
N ILE A 102 8.11 -26.04 -3.43
CA ILE A 102 7.63 -24.70 -3.10
C ILE A 102 6.51 -24.34 -4.08
N HIS A 103 5.35 -23.99 -3.54
CA HIS A 103 4.21 -23.56 -4.33
C HIS A 103 4.32 -22.05 -4.61
N LEU A 104 4.70 -21.72 -5.84
CA LEU A 104 4.79 -20.33 -6.31
C LEU A 104 3.41 -19.79 -6.69
N ILE A 105 2.99 -18.67 -6.11
CA ILE A 105 1.74 -18.00 -6.43
C ILE A 105 2.00 -16.60 -6.97
N ASP A 106 1.56 -16.38 -8.20
CA ASP A 106 1.58 -15.07 -8.86
C ASP A 106 0.28 -14.33 -8.58
N VAL A 107 0.35 -13.20 -7.86
CA VAL A 107 -0.83 -12.39 -7.51
C VAL A 107 -1.05 -11.19 -8.43
N ARG A 108 -0.35 -11.15 -9.56
CA ARG A 108 -0.51 -10.14 -10.61
C ARG A 108 -1.79 -10.32 -11.41
N GLU A 109 -2.05 -9.38 -12.31
CA GLU A 109 -3.16 -9.47 -13.25
C GLU A 109 -2.83 -10.40 -14.43
N PRO A 110 -3.82 -11.08 -15.03
CA PRO A 110 -3.58 -12.03 -16.12
C PRO A 110 -2.83 -11.47 -17.34
N HIS A 111 -2.95 -10.16 -17.60
CA HIS A 111 -2.26 -9.51 -18.70
C HIS A 111 -0.75 -9.32 -18.44
N GLU A 112 -0.32 -9.28 -17.18
CA GLU A 112 1.09 -9.17 -16.79
C GLU A 112 1.85 -10.49 -16.98
N LEU A 113 1.14 -11.63 -16.87
CA LEU A 113 1.71 -12.97 -17.09
C LEU A 113 2.25 -13.15 -18.52
N GLN A 114 1.66 -12.45 -19.49
CA GLN A 114 2.08 -12.50 -20.89
C GLN A 114 3.40 -11.77 -21.14
N ILE A 115 3.80 -10.90 -20.22
CA ILE A 115 5.03 -10.09 -20.32
C ILE A 115 6.19 -10.87 -19.71
N SER A 116 6.02 -11.36 -18.49
CA SER A 116 7.05 -12.08 -17.74
C SER A 116 6.37 -13.09 -16.82
N SER A 117 6.93 -14.29 -16.68
CA SER A 117 6.36 -15.37 -15.87
C SER A 117 7.43 -16.27 -15.28
N LEU A 118 7.23 -16.73 -14.05
CA LEU A 118 8.07 -17.77 -13.44
C LEU A 118 7.51 -19.16 -13.77
N ASN A 119 8.40 -20.08 -14.16
CA ASN A 119 8.01 -21.45 -14.45
C ASN A 119 7.44 -22.13 -13.20
N GLY A 120 6.28 -22.76 -13.34
CA GLY A 120 5.60 -23.46 -12.23
C GLY A 120 4.79 -22.55 -11.30
N ALA A 121 4.72 -21.24 -11.56
CA ALA A 121 3.86 -20.34 -10.78
C ALA A 121 2.38 -20.47 -11.13
N GLN A 122 1.54 -20.63 -10.12
CA GLN A 122 0.09 -20.60 -10.25
C GLN A 122 -0.42 -19.14 -10.19
N LEU A 123 -1.19 -18.73 -11.20
CA LEU A 123 -1.80 -17.40 -11.23
C LEU A 123 -3.09 -17.34 -10.39
N ILE A 124 -3.07 -16.53 -9.34
CA ILE A 124 -4.24 -16.17 -8.53
C ILE A 124 -4.20 -14.67 -8.28
N PRO A 125 -4.86 -13.84 -9.11
CA PRO A 125 -4.84 -12.38 -8.95
C PRO A 125 -5.28 -11.97 -7.55
N LEU A 126 -4.66 -10.94 -6.98
CA LEU A 126 -4.91 -10.49 -5.60
C LEU A 126 -6.41 -10.31 -5.30
N GLY A 127 -7.17 -9.72 -6.23
CA GLY A 127 -8.61 -9.51 -6.07
C GLY A 127 -9.45 -10.80 -6.04
N GLN A 128 -8.91 -11.94 -6.46
CA GLN A 128 -9.57 -13.24 -6.49
C GLN A 128 -9.04 -14.20 -5.41
N LEU A 129 -7.95 -13.84 -4.71
CA LEU A 129 -7.26 -14.71 -3.76
C LEU A 129 -8.19 -15.21 -2.66
N ALA A 130 -8.99 -14.32 -2.07
CA ALA A 130 -9.93 -14.70 -1.00
C ALA A 130 -10.99 -15.71 -1.48
N SER A 131 -11.51 -15.56 -2.71
CA SER A 131 -12.50 -16.48 -3.27
C SER A 131 -11.90 -17.81 -3.75
N ARG A 132 -10.61 -17.83 -4.08
CA ARG A 132 -9.89 -19.00 -4.62
C ARG A 132 -9.01 -19.68 -3.58
N MET A 133 -9.13 -19.29 -2.30
CA MET A 133 -8.30 -19.79 -1.22
C MET A 133 -8.42 -21.31 -1.00
N SER A 134 -9.56 -21.91 -1.38
CA SER A 134 -9.76 -23.36 -1.33
C SER A 134 -8.88 -24.15 -2.29
N GLU A 135 -8.24 -23.49 -3.27
CA GLU A 135 -7.26 -24.10 -4.16
C GLU A 135 -5.90 -24.29 -3.50
N LEU A 136 -5.68 -23.69 -2.32
CA LEU A 136 -4.40 -23.67 -1.62
C LEU A 136 -4.39 -24.64 -0.44
N ASP A 137 -3.28 -25.38 -0.31
CA ASP A 137 -3.05 -26.23 0.86
C ASP A 137 -2.18 -25.49 1.89
N SER A 138 -2.73 -25.28 3.09
CA SER A 138 -2.04 -24.64 4.20
C SER A 138 -0.83 -25.43 4.75
N ALA A 139 -0.70 -26.71 4.41
CA ALA A 139 0.41 -27.55 4.82
C ALA A 139 1.66 -27.37 3.93
N GLU A 140 1.46 -26.93 2.69
CA GLU A 140 2.51 -26.65 1.71
C GLU A 140 3.23 -25.33 2.04
N GLU A 141 4.46 -25.21 1.54
CA GLU A 141 5.17 -23.94 1.59
C GLU A 141 4.84 -23.11 0.37
N ILE A 142 4.29 -21.93 0.60
CA ILE A 142 3.78 -21.04 -0.42
C ILE A 142 4.66 -19.79 -0.50
N VAL A 143 5.10 -19.43 -1.71
CA VAL A 143 5.80 -18.17 -1.95
C VAL A 143 4.97 -17.32 -2.90
N LEU A 144 4.53 -16.17 -2.40
CA LEU A 144 3.76 -15.18 -3.12
C LEU A 144 4.70 -14.17 -3.77
N PHE A 145 4.42 -13.81 -5.02
CA PHE A 145 5.12 -12.70 -5.66
C PHE A 145 4.16 -11.88 -6.51
N CYS A 146 4.56 -10.62 -6.71
CA CYS A 146 3.91 -9.76 -7.69
C CYS A 146 4.97 -9.07 -8.55
N LYS A 147 4.66 -7.88 -9.07
CA LYS A 147 5.60 -7.10 -9.88
C LYS A 147 6.83 -6.64 -9.08
N VAL A 148 6.61 -5.98 -7.95
CA VAL A 148 7.65 -5.34 -7.12
C VAL A 148 7.52 -5.57 -5.61
N GLY A 149 6.53 -6.34 -5.15
CA GLY A 149 6.34 -6.68 -3.72
C GLY A 149 4.97 -6.30 -3.08
N PRO A 150 4.43 -5.07 -3.25
CA PRO A 150 3.29 -4.61 -2.43
C PRO A 150 2.02 -5.47 -2.50
N ARG A 151 1.69 -5.99 -3.70
CA ARG A 151 0.51 -6.86 -3.86
C ARG A 151 0.71 -8.24 -3.22
N SER A 152 1.94 -8.76 -3.23
CA SER A 152 2.24 -10.06 -2.62
C SER A 152 2.36 -9.97 -1.10
N THR A 153 2.81 -8.84 -0.55
CA THR A 153 2.70 -8.55 0.88
C THR A 153 1.24 -8.56 1.33
N ARG A 154 0.35 -7.88 0.59
CA ARG A 154 -1.09 -7.89 0.91
C ARG A 154 -1.71 -9.29 0.80
N ALA A 155 -1.30 -10.06 -0.21
CA ALA A 155 -1.72 -11.46 -0.33
C ALA A 155 -1.27 -12.31 0.85
N LEU A 156 -0.05 -12.08 1.36
CA LEU A 156 0.51 -12.79 2.51
C LEU A 156 -0.33 -12.54 3.76
N GLU A 157 -0.70 -11.28 4.02
CA GLU A 157 -1.57 -10.92 5.14
C GLU A 157 -2.94 -11.61 5.07
N VAL A 158 -3.53 -11.69 3.88
CA VAL A 158 -4.81 -12.39 3.65
C VAL A 158 -4.69 -13.87 4.00
N LEU A 159 -3.64 -14.54 3.53
CA LEU A 159 -3.42 -15.97 3.84
C LEU A 159 -3.04 -16.18 5.32
N ALA A 160 -2.20 -15.32 5.89
CA ALA A 160 -1.79 -15.41 7.29
C ALA A 160 -2.99 -15.25 8.25
N SER A 161 -3.89 -14.32 7.93
CA SER A 161 -5.15 -14.11 8.67
C SER A 161 -6.11 -15.30 8.55
N ALA A 162 -6.07 -16.02 7.43
CA ALA A 162 -6.82 -17.26 7.22
C ALA A 162 -6.17 -18.49 7.89
N GLY A 163 -5.03 -18.33 8.55
CA GLY A 163 -4.36 -19.39 9.31
C GLY A 163 -3.23 -20.11 8.57
N PHE A 164 -2.86 -19.66 7.36
CA PHE A 164 -1.67 -20.16 6.69
C PHE A 164 -0.42 -19.72 7.47
N ARG A 165 0.48 -20.67 7.75
CA ARG A 165 1.69 -20.42 8.56
C ARG A 165 2.99 -20.53 7.76
N LYS A 166 2.95 -21.20 6.61
CA LYS A 166 4.10 -21.41 5.73
C LYS A 166 3.96 -20.59 4.44
N VAL A 167 3.68 -19.30 4.58
CA VAL A 167 3.59 -18.37 3.46
C VAL A 167 4.77 -17.42 3.53
N LYS A 168 5.41 -17.14 2.39
CA LYS A 168 6.47 -16.13 2.27
C LYS A 168 6.20 -15.19 1.11
N ASN A 169 6.74 -13.99 1.18
CA ASN A 169 6.69 -12.98 0.14
C ASN A 169 8.06 -12.87 -0.56
N LEU A 170 8.07 -12.93 -1.89
CA LEU A 170 9.29 -12.73 -2.67
C LEU A 170 9.65 -11.25 -2.68
N LYS A 171 10.74 -10.90 -1.99
CA LYS A 171 11.21 -9.52 -1.89
C LYS A 171 11.57 -8.98 -3.28
N GLY A 172 11.04 -7.80 -3.62
CA GLY A 172 11.25 -7.14 -4.92
C GLY A 172 10.47 -7.75 -6.09
N GLY A 173 9.71 -8.83 -5.88
CA GLY A 173 8.85 -9.44 -6.89
C GLY A 173 9.60 -9.99 -8.11
N ILE A 174 8.88 -10.12 -9.24
CA ILE A 174 9.43 -10.68 -10.48
C ILE A 174 10.48 -9.76 -11.13
N ASN A 175 10.43 -8.45 -10.90
CA ASN A 175 11.43 -7.53 -11.45
C ASN A 175 12.80 -7.75 -10.79
N ALA A 176 12.85 -7.92 -9.46
CA ALA A 176 14.09 -8.28 -8.78
C ALA A 176 14.61 -9.67 -9.22
N TRP A 177 13.71 -10.62 -9.47
CA TRP A 177 14.09 -11.91 -10.04
C TRP A 177 14.75 -11.77 -11.41
N ALA A 178 14.18 -10.93 -12.28
CA ALA A 178 14.73 -10.66 -13.60
C ALA A 178 16.10 -9.94 -13.54
N GLU A 179 16.30 -9.06 -12.57
CA GLU A 179 17.56 -8.34 -12.40
C GLU A 179 18.69 -9.25 -11.88
N GLU A 180 18.40 -10.10 -10.90
CA GLU A 180 19.43 -10.83 -10.15
C GLU A 180 19.61 -12.29 -10.59
N ILE A 181 18.54 -12.96 -11.06
CA ILE A 181 18.54 -14.41 -11.32
C ILE A 181 18.40 -14.72 -12.80
N ASP A 182 17.42 -14.12 -13.49
CA ASP A 182 17.11 -14.42 -14.90
C ASP A 182 16.93 -13.15 -15.74
N SER A 183 18.04 -12.63 -16.23
CA SER A 183 18.09 -11.42 -17.09
C SER A 183 17.47 -11.60 -18.48
N SER A 184 17.00 -12.81 -18.82
CA SER A 184 16.20 -13.01 -20.03
C SER A 184 14.75 -12.56 -19.88
N LEU A 185 14.25 -12.45 -18.63
CA LEU A 185 12.92 -11.97 -18.34
C LEU A 185 12.84 -10.44 -18.48
N PRO A 186 11.80 -9.90 -19.14
CA PRO A 186 11.65 -8.46 -19.27
C PRO A 186 11.18 -7.83 -17.96
N ILE A 187 11.85 -6.73 -17.60
CA ILE A 187 11.43 -5.81 -16.54
C ILE A 187 10.46 -4.80 -17.15
N TYR A 188 9.36 -4.54 -16.46
CA TYR A 188 8.32 -3.61 -16.90
C TYR A 188 7.82 -2.76 -15.75
#